data_AF-A0A7Y1YMS7-F1
#
_entry.id   AF-A0A7Y1YMS7-F1
#
_cell.length_a   1.000
_cell.length_b   1.000
_cell.length_c   1.000
_cell.angle_alpha   90.00
_cell.angle_beta   90.00
_cell.angle_gamma   90.00
#
_symmetry.space_group_name_H-M   'P 1'
#
loop_
_entity.id
_entity.type
_entity.pdbx_description
1 polymer ?
#
loop_
_entity_poly.entity_id
_entity_poly.type
_entity_poly.pdbx_seq_one_letter_code
_entity_poly.pdbx_strand_id
1 'polypeptide(L)'
;MKRFKLLLIFAGLTLFLNCSKDEDPQTQIEQEIEKAANLLATGASAHDLLANTNFSDLLIEIGYVEGFRPTAAAISNFEDFLRDRTFKQNITVQYLSLDSPNEETLTLQEVADLEAVNRTAYNLGNTLAIYIYFADAPADTDNEEQNLVTLGSVYRNTSMVIYESTVRDLVAKSGQITLSD
;
A
#
# COMPACT_ATOMS: atom_id res chain seq x y z
N MET A 1 36.12 -45.41 -54.91
CA MET A 1 35.94 -44.07 -54.29
C MET A 1 34.54 -43.52 -54.64
N LYS A 2 33.50 -44.36 -54.66
CA LYS A 2 32.44 -44.49 -53.64
C LYS A 2 32.65 -43.81 -52.28
N ARG A 3 31.58 -43.08 -51.92
CA ARG A 3 31.06 -42.68 -50.59
C ARG A 3 31.62 -41.41 -49.98
N PHE A 4 30.69 -40.67 -49.37
CA PHE A 4 30.92 -39.75 -48.26
C PHE A 4 31.04 -38.25 -48.60
N LYS A 5 30.02 -37.65 -49.21
CA LYS A 5 29.60 -36.25 -48.90
C LYS A 5 28.08 -36.05 -49.01
N LEU A 6 27.32 -37.13 -48.81
CA LEU A 6 25.86 -37.14 -48.71
C LEU A 6 25.49 -37.30 -47.23
N LEU A 7 25.74 -36.29 -46.39
CA LEU A 7 25.44 -36.33 -44.94
C LEU A 7 25.51 -34.95 -44.26
N LEU A 8 25.03 -33.89 -44.93
CA LEU A 8 24.90 -32.55 -44.30
C LEU A 8 23.56 -31.85 -44.60
N ILE A 9 22.54 -32.61 -44.99
CA ILE A 9 21.16 -32.14 -45.20
C ILE A 9 20.24 -33.15 -44.52
N PHE A 10 20.37 -33.33 -43.20
CA PHE A 10 19.43 -34.15 -42.42
C PHE A 10 19.51 -33.88 -40.89
N ALA A 11 19.63 -32.61 -40.49
CA ALA A 11 19.69 -32.26 -39.06
C ALA A 11 19.07 -30.89 -38.78
N GLY A 12 17.86 -30.66 -39.30
CA GLY A 12 17.17 -29.38 -39.12
C GLY A 12 15.67 -29.47 -39.40
N LEU A 13 15.00 -30.54 -38.95
CA LEU A 13 13.54 -30.61 -39.01
C LEU A 13 12.94 -31.67 -38.07
N THR A 14 13.32 -31.66 -36.80
CA THR A 14 12.64 -32.43 -35.74
C THR A 14 12.65 -31.69 -34.41
N LEU A 15 12.00 -30.52 -34.36
CA LEU A 15 11.63 -29.85 -33.10
C LEU A 15 10.19 -29.32 -33.21
N PHE A 16 9.25 -30.23 -33.42
CA PHE A 16 7.84 -30.02 -33.10
C PHE A 16 7.36 -31.20 -32.26
N LEU A 17 7.94 -31.35 -31.07
CA LEU A 17 7.29 -32.09 -30.00
C LEU A 17 6.29 -31.14 -29.33
N ASN A 18 5.09 -31.17 -29.88
CA ASN A 18 3.88 -30.60 -29.29
C ASN A 18 3.61 -31.36 -27.98
N CYS A 19 4.00 -30.77 -26.85
CA CYS A 19 3.68 -31.27 -25.53
C CYS A 19 2.22 -30.91 -25.24
N SER A 20 1.30 -31.80 -25.59
CA SER A 20 -0.07 -31.81 -25.07
C SER A 20 0.03 -32.06 -23.57
N LYS A 21 -0.02 -31.00 -22.78
CA LYS A 21 -0.20 -31.10 -21.33
C LYS A 21 -1.69 -31.06 -21.07
N ASP A 22 -2.22 -32.18 -20.59
CA ASP A 22 -3.61 -32.37 -20.24
C ASP A 22 -4.10 -31.22 -19.34
N GLU A 23 -5.22 -30.61 -19.72
CA GLU A 23 -5.89 -29.56 -18.94
C GLU A 23 -6.63 -30.22 -17.78
N ASP A 24 -6.11 -30.02 -16.57
CA ASP A 24 -6.83 -30.23 -15.32
C ASP A 24 -7.72 -28.99 -15.09
N PRO A 25 -9.07 -29.11 -15.04
CA PRO A 25 -9.95 -27.96 -14.92
C PRO A 25 -10.08 -27.56 -13.44
N GLN A 26 -9.01 -27.01 -12.87
CA GLN A 26 -9.07 -26.13 -11.72
C GLN A 26 -8.23 -24.87 -11.97
N THR A 27 -8.61 -24.11 -12.99
CA THR A 27 -8.29 -22.69 -13.05
C THR A 27 -9.07 -21.98 -11.94
N GLN A 28 -8.47 -21.92 -10.74
CA GLN A 28 -8.73 -20.80 -9.86
C GLN A 28 -8.34 -19.56 -10.68
N ILE A 29 -9.33 -18.79 -11.12
CA ILE A 29 -9.09 -17.49 -11.75
C ILE A 29 -8.52 -16.61 -10.63
N GLU A 30 -7.20 -16.61 -10.49
CA GLU A 30 -6.50 -15.63 -9.68
C GLU A 30 -6.77 -14.29 -10.38
N GLN A 31 -7.70 -13.50 -9.82
CA GLN A 31 -7.99 -12.18 -10.36
C GLN A 31 -6.70 -11.37 -10.27
N GLU A 32 -6.13 -11.03 -11.43
CA GLU A 32 -4.96 -10.16 -11.48
C GLU A 32 -5.33 -8.82 -10.84
N ILE A 33 -4.70 -8.52 -9.71
CA ILE A 33 -4.95 -7.30 -8.95
C ILE A 33 -4.28 -6.13 -9.67
N GLU A 34 -5.08 -5.19 -10.18
CA GLU A 34 -4.58 -3.98 -10.83
C GLU A 34 -4.05 -2.98 -9.80
N LYS A 35 -2.73 -2.96 -9.60
CA LYS A 35 -2.07 -2.06 -8.64
C LYS A 35 -2.04 -0.59 -9.10
N ALA A 36 -2.03 -0.35 -10.41
CA ALA A 36 -1.82 0.99 -10.98
C ALA A 36 -2.89 2.01 -10.52
N ALA A 37 -4.12 1.55 -10.31
CA ALA A 37 -5.23 2.37 -9.82
C ALA A 37 -4.99 2.98 -8.43
N ASN A 38 -4.09 2.40 -7.62
CA ASN A 38 -3.72 2.89 -6.29
C ASN A 38 -2.47 3.77 -6.27
N LEU A 39 -1.82 3.96 -7.42
CA LEU A 39 -0.54 4.66 -7.55
C LEU A 39 -0.65 5.96 -8.36
N LEU A 40 -1.86 6.55 -8.40
CA LEU A 40 -2.14 7.78 -9.12
C LEU A 40 -1.76 9.02 -8.28
N ALA A 41 -1.78 10.18 -8.92
CA ALA A 41 -1.54 11.46 -8.24
C ALA A 41 -2.55 11.70 -7.10
N THR A 42 -2.11 12.39 -6.05
CA THR A 42 -2.95 12.79 -4.91
C THR A 42 -4.27 13.40 -5.37
N GLY A 43 -5.38 12.95 -4.77
CA GLY A 43 -6.73 13.41 -5.10
C GLY A 43 -7.40 12.72 -6.29
N ALA A 44 -6.71 11.90 -7.09
CA ALA A 44 -7.31 11.23 -8.24
C ALA A 44 -8.50 10.32 -7.87
N SER A 45 -8.51 9.76 -6.66
CA SER A 45 -9.60 8.92 -6.14
C SER A 45 -10.56 9.65 -5.21
N ALA A 46 -10.63 10.99 -5.26
CA ALA A 46 -11.52 11.77 -4.40
C ALA A 46 -13.00 11.37 -4.58
N HIS A 47 -13.47 11.21 -5.82
CA HIS A 47 -14.84 10.76 -6.07
C HIS A 47 -15.06 9.32 -5.58
N ASP A 48 -14.09 8.43 -5.81
CA ASP A 48 -14.15 7.04 -5.39
C ASP A 48 -14.22 6.88 -3.87
N LEU A 49 -13.49 7.72 -3.13
CA LEU A 49 -13.54 7.74 -1.67
C LEU A 49 -14.89 8.28 -1.17
N LEU A 50 -15.36 9.38 -1.75
CA LEU A 50 -16.54 10.08 -1.26
C LEU A 50 -17.86 9.37 -1.63
N ALA A 51 -17.98 8.74 -2.80
CA ALA A 51 -19.22 8.21 -3.35
C ALA A 51 -19.20 6.69 -3.62
N ASN A 52 -20.37 6.04 -3.66
CA ASN A 52 -20.48 4.58 -3.85
C ASN A 52 -20.60 4.13 -5.31
N THR A 53 -20.23 4.99 -6.27
CA THR A 53 -20.39 4.72 -7.71
C THR A 53 -19.54 3.53 -8.17
N ASN A 54 -18.25 3.55 -7.83
CA ASN A 54 -17.27 2.54 -8.25
C ASN A 54 -16.92 1.57 -7.11
N PHE A 55 -16.82 2.10 -5.89
CA PHE A 55 -16.45 1.34 -4.70
C PHE A 55 -17.45 1.66 -3.58
N SER A 56 -18.11 0.63 -3.04
CA SER A 56 -19.02 0.79 -1.89
C SER A 56 -18.32 0.60 -0.55
N ASP A 57 -17.16 -0.07 -0.56
CA ASP A 57 -16.48 -0.57 0.62
C ASP A 57 -15.06 0.04 0.71
N LEU A 58 -14.58 0.23 1.94
CA LEU A 58 -13.19 0.64 2.21
C LEU A 58 -12.43 -0.48 2.92
N LEU A 59 -11.21 -0.71 2.44
CA LEU A 59 -10.19 -1.44 3.17
C LEU A 59 -9.06 -0.49 3.51
N ILE A 60 -8.80 -0.30 4.80
CA ILE A 60 -7.70 0.51 5.30
C ILE A 60 -6.59 -0.44 5.74
N GLU A 61 -5.49 -0.45 5.01
CA GLU A 61 -4.26 -1.14 5.40
C GLU A 61 -3.36 -0.18 6.17
N ILE A 62 -3.07 -0.54 7.42
CA ILE A 62 -2.22 0.21 8.31
C ILE A 62 -0.88 -0.51 8.42
N GLY A 63 0.12 0.01 7.73
CA GLY A 63 1.52 -0.36 7.96
C GLY A 63 2.05 0.41 9.17
N TYR A 64 2.65 -0.26 10.14
CA TYR A 64 3.19 0.41 11.33
C TYR A 64 4.47 -0.27 11.81
N VAL A 65 5.41 0.53 12.31
CA VAL A 65 6.59 0.01 13.01
C VAL A 65 6.19 -0.47 14.40
N GLU A 66 6.78 -1.56 14.89
CA GLU A 66 6.49 -2.09 16.23
C GLU A 66 6.63 -0.99 17.31
N GLY A 67 5.60 -0.85 18.16
CA GLY A 67 5.52 0.24 19.16
C GLY A 67 4.83 1.52 18.67
N PHE A 68 4.71 1.72 17.35
CA PHE A 68 4.07 2.88 16.71
C PHE A 68 2.69 2.56 16.13
N ARG A 69 2.07 1.46 16.58
CA ARG A 69 0.69 1.15 16.21
C ARG A 69 -0.27 2.24 16.73
N PRO A 70 -1.20 2.74 15.90
CA PRO A 70 -2.25 3.63 16.37
C PRO A 70 -3.12 2.95 17.43
N THR A 71 -3.66 3.76 18.35
CA THR A 71 -4.56 3.26 19.39
C THR A 71 -5.88 2.76 18.78
N ALA A 72 -6.52 1.78 19.42
CA ALA A 72 -7.83 1.30 18.96
C ALA A 72 -8.89 2.41 18.96
N ALA A 73 -8.82 3.35 19.91
CA ALA A 73 -9.70 4.51 19.96
C ALA A 73 -9.46 5.48 18.79
N ALA A 74 -8.20 5.77 18.42
CA ALA A 74 -7.88 6.59 17.25
C ALA A 74 -8.46 5.97 15.96
N ILE A 75 -8.31 4.64 15.80
CA ILE A 75 -8.85 3.95 14.63
C ILE A 75 -10.38 3.95 14.62
N SER A 76 -11.02 3.71 15.76
CA SER A 76 -12.49 3.81 15.86
C SER A 76 -12.98 5.22 15.47
N ASN A 77 -12.34 6.26 16.00
CA ASN A 77 -12.67 7.66 15.69
C ASN A 77 -12.46 7.97 14.20
N PHE A 78 -11.40 7.43 13.59
CA PHE A 78 -11.13 7.59 12.17
C PHE A 78 -12.18 6.90 11.30
N GLU A 79 -12.57 5.67 11.63
CA GLU A 79 -13.64 4.99 10.89
C GLU A 79 -14.98 5.74 11.02
N ASP A 80 -15.31 6.26 12.20
CA ASP A 80 -16.52 7.06 12.41
C ASP A 80 -16.48 8.37 11.61
N PHE A 81 -15.34 9.05 11.59
CA PHE A 81 -15.14 10.22 10.73
C PHE A 81 -15.38 9.90 9.26
N LEU A 82 -14.88 8.76 8.76
CA LEU A 82 -15.12 8.33 7.38
C LEU A 82 -16.60 8.03 7.11
N ARG A 83 -17.30 7.37 8.03
CA ARG A 83 -18.74 7.09 7.90
C ARG A 83 -19.58 8.36 7.90
N ASP A 84 -19.17 9.37 8.67
CA ASP A 84 -19.87 10.65 8.74
C ASP A 84 -19.66 11.50 7.49
N ARG A 85 -18.49 11.40 6.84
CA ARG A 85 -18.07 12.31 5.76
C ARG A 85 -18.06 11.70 4.37
N THR A 86 -18.29 10.40 4.27
CA THR A 86 -18.35 9.68 2.98
C THR A 86 -19.62 8.82 2.92
N PHE A 87 -19.94 8.31 1.74
CA PHE A 87 -21.01 7.31 1.60
C PHE A 87 -20.57 5.88 2.00
N LYS A 88 -19.33 5.69 2.45
CA LYS A 88 -18.77 4.38 2.78
C LYS A 88 -19.25 3.93 4.16
N GLN A 89 -20.00 2.84 4.20
CA GLN A 89 -20.54 2.27 5.44
C GLN A 89 -19.83 0.98 5.84
N ASN A 90 -19.35 0.21 4.86
CA ASN A 90 -18.53 -0.96 5.09
C ASN A 90 -17.05 -0.56 5.08
N ILE A 91 -16.44 -0.48 6.26
CA ILE A 91 -15.04 -0.11 6.45
C ILE A 91 -14.38 -1.25 7.23
N THR A 92 -13.29 -1.78 6.69
CA THR A 92 -12.45 -2.79 7.35
C THR A 92 -11.04 -2.26 7.51
N VAL A 93 -10.41 -2.60 8.65
CA VAL A 93 -9.02 -2.24 8.94
C VAL A 93 -8.18 -3.50 9.03
N GLN A 94 -7.08 -3.54 8.27
CA GLN A 94 -6.04 -4.57 8.39
C GLN A 94 -4.74 -3.94 8.87
N TYR A 95 -3.97 -4.70 9.65
CA TYR A 95 -2.74 -4.23 10.27
C TYR A 95 -1.55 -5.02 9.72
N LEU A 96 -0.51 -4.31 9.31
CA LEU A 96 0.75 -4.84 8.83
C LEU A 96 1.88 -4.33 9.72
N SER A 97 2.47 -5.23 10.52
CA SER A 97 3.66 -4.89 11.32
C SER A 97 4.88 -4.84 10.41
N LEU A 98 5.66 -3.77 10.54
CA LEU A 98 6.85 -3.49 9.74
C LEU A 98 8.08 -3.36 10.65
N ASP A 99 9.23 -3.72 10.11
CA ASP A 99 10.51 -3.41 10.75
C ASP A 99 10.79 -1.91 10.65
N SER A 100 11.50 -1.36 11.64
CA SER A 100 12.01 0.00 11.56
C SER A 100 12.96 0.13 10.36
N PRO A 101 12.85 1.19 9.55
CA PRO A 101 13.85 1.49 8.52
C PRO A 101 15.21 1.87 9.13
N ASN A 102 15.27 2.14 10.45
CA ASN A 102 16.45 2.62 11.18
C ASN A 102 16.99 3.95 10.65
N GLU A 103 16.09 4.83 10.22
CA GLU A 103 16.40 6.17 9.72
C GLU A 103 16.13 7.22 10.81
N GLU A 104 16.93 8.29 10.85
CA GLU A 104 16.71 9.41 11.78
C GLU A 104 15.54 10.30 11.33
N THR A 105 15.33 10.40 10.03
CA THR A 105 14.25 11.17 9.38
C THR A 105 13.82 10.46 8.11
N LEU A 106 12.61 10.71 7.62
CA LEU A 106 12.10 10.11 6.40
C LEU A 106 11.70 11.17 5.37
N THR A 107 12.21 11.01 4.15
CA THR A 107 11.71 11.70 2.97
C THR A 107 10.42 11.03 2.47
N LEU A 108 9.60 11.75 1.71
CA LEU A 108 8.42 11.15 1.07
C LEU A 108 8.77 10.06 0.04
N GLN A 109 9.96 10.13 -0.56
CA GLN A 109 10.40 9.09 -1.50
C GLN A 109 10.72 7.78 -0.78
N GLU A 110 11.42 7.84 0.36
CA GLU A 110 11.69 6.65 1.18
C GLU A 110 10.41 6.01 1.70
N VAL A 111 9.44 6.83 2.15
CA VAL A 111 8.10 6.36 2.52
C VAL A 111 7.41 5.63 1.35
N ALA A 112 7.47 6.21 0.15
CA ALA A 112 6.85 5.61 -1.03
C ALA A 112 7.53 4.30 -1.46
N ASP A 113 8.84 4.20 -1.27
CA ASP A 113 9.63 3.00 -1.55
C ASP A 113 9.35 1.89 -0.53
N LEU A 114 9.22 2.24 0.76
CA LEU A 114 8.78 1.33 1.82
C LEU A 114 7.38 0.78 1.54
N GLU A 115 6.43 1.63 1.12
CA GLU A 115 5.10 1.16 0.70
C GLU A 115 5.20 0.20 -0.50
N ALA A 116 6.00 0.52 -1.51
CA ALA A 116 6.09 -0.29 -2.73
C ALA A 116 6.55 -1.73 -2.45
N VAL A 117 7.37 -1.92 -1.41
CA VAL A 117 7.84 -3.24 -0.96
C VAL A 117 6.82 -3.95 -0.09
N ASN A 118 6.13 -3.23 0.80
CA ASN A 118 5.37 -3.83 1.90
C ASN A 118 3.86 -3.90 1.67
N ARG A 119 3.26 -2.98 0.90
CA ARG A 119 1.81 -2.89 0.73
C ARG A 119 1.22 -4.18 0.16
N THR A 120 0.16 -4.67 0.79
CA THR A 120 -0.48 -5.94 0.42
C THR A 120 -1.90 -5.79 -0.15
N ALA A 121 -2.59 -4.69 0.15
CA ALA A 121 -3.97 -4.43 -0.27
C ALA A 121 -4.05 -3.38 -1.37
N TYR A 122 -4.79 -3.73 -2.42
CA TYR A 122 -5.09 -2.88 -3.57
C TYR A 122 -6.59 -2.98 -3.89
N ASN A 123 -7.08 -2.12 -4.77
CA ASN A 123 -8.48 -2.12 -5.17
C ASN A 123 -8.86 -3.49 -5.72
N LEU A 124 -9.99 -4.03 -5.23
CA LEU A 124 -10.50 -5.33 -5.65
C LEU A 124 -12.02 -5.34 -5.59
N GLY A 125 -12.66 -5.69 -6.71
CA GLY A 125 -14.12 -5.69 -6.81
C GLY A 125 -14.71 -4.32 -6.48
N ASN A 126 -15.57 -4.28 -5.46
CA ASN A 126 -16.23 -3.07 -4.96
C ASN A 126 -15.46 -2.36 -3.83
N THR A 127 -14.25 -2.80 -3.51
CA THR A 127 -13.46 -2.30 -2.37
C THR A 127 -12.35 -1.37 -2.84
N LEU A 128 -12.35 -0.14 -2.32
CA LEU A 128 -11.25 0.82 -2.45
C LEU A 128 -10.26 0.58 -1.30
N ALA A 129 -9.01 0.30 -1.64
CA ALA A 129 -7.94 0.07 -0.66
C ALA A 129 -7.12 1.35 -0.41
N ILE A 130 -6.96 1.72 0.85
CA ILE A 130 -6.15 2.85 1.30
C ILE A 130 -5.00 2.31 2.14
N TYR A 131 -3.79 2.83 1.91
CA TYR A 131 -2.61 2.50 2.70
C TYR A 131 -2.22 3.70 3.57
N ILE A 132 -2.00 3.45 4.86
CA ILE A 132 -1.52 4.43 5.83
C ILE A 132 -0.28 3.87 6.52
N TYR A 133 0.85 4.55 6.41
CA TYR A 133 2.07 4.19 7.13
C TYR A 133 2.20 5.00 8.42
N PHE A 134 2.35 4.34 9.57
CA PHE A 134 2.68 4.96 10.85
C PHE A 134 4.18 4.80 11.10
N ALA A 135 4.91 5.88 10.85
CA ALA A 135 6.36 5.93 10.89
C ALA A 135 6.91 6.16 12.32
N ASP A 136 8.07 5.57 12.58
CA ASP A 136 8.85 5.74 13.81
C ASP A 136 9.87 6.87 13.76
N ALA A 137 10.04 7.51 12.60
CA ALA A 137 10.93 8.64 12.36
C ALA A 137 10.14 9.88 11.86
N PRO A 138 10.55 11.11 12.22
CA PRO A 138 9.93 12.35 11.74
C PRO A 138 10.18 12.58 10.25
N ALA A 139 9.52 13.59 9.67
CA ALA A 139 9.80 14.01 8.30
C ALA A 139 11.19 14.67 8.18
N ASP A 140 11.86 14.49 7.04
CA ASP A 140 13.13 15.16 6.71
C ASP A 140 13.02 16.70 6.63
N THR A 141 11.80 17.20 6.49
CA THR A 141 11.48 18.63 6.40
C THR A 141 11.19 19.29 7.75
N ASP A 142 11.17 18.52 8.84
CA ASP A 142 10.92 19.05 10.18
C ASP A 142 12.09 19.93 10.65
N ASN A 143 11.77 21.01 11.37
CA ASN A 143 12.75 21.95 11.90
C ASN A 143 12.43 22.27 13.37
N GLU A 144 13.18 21.62 14.25
CA GLU A 144 13.01 21.78 15.71
C GLU A 144 13.31 23.20 16.18
N GLU A 145 14.32 23.88 15.61
CA GLU A 145 14.69 25.25 16.00
C GLU A 145 13.54 26.24 15.75
N GLN A 146 12.71 25.97 14.75
CA GLN A 146 11.55 26.78 14.37
C GLN A 146 10.23 26.25 14.93
N ASN A 147 10.24 25.16 15.70
CA ASN A 147 9.05 24.42 16.13
C ASN A 147 8.11 24.08 14.95
N LEU A 148 8.69 23.77 13.79
CA LEU A 148 7.95 23.39 12.59
C LEU A 148 8.05 21.87 12.45
N VAL A 149 6.91 21.20 12.48
CA VAL A 149 6.83 19.74 12.39
C VAL A 149 5.72 19.30 11.44
N THR A 150 5.88 18.12 10.86
CA THR A 150 4.95 17.50 9.93
C THR A 150 4.31 16.31 10.61
N LEU A 151 2.98 16.31 10.75
CA LEU A 151 2.26 15.19 11.36
C LEU A 151 2.00 14.05 10.38
N GLY A 152 1.91 14.37 9.10
CA GLY A 152 1.66 13.41 8.05
C GLY A 152 1.58 14.06 6.68
N SER A 153 1.65 13.22 5.65
CA SER A 153 1.71 13.64 4.25
C SER A 153 0.94 12.68 3.36
N VAL A 154 0.25 13.20 2.36
CA VAL A 154 -0.40 12.42 1.30
C VAL A 154 0.44 12.54 0.02
N TYR A 155 0.87 11.41 -0.53
CA TYR A 155 1.79 11.39 -1.68
C TYR A 155 1.25 10.60 -2.89
N ARG A 156 0.16 9.84 -2.72
CA ARG A 156 -0.61 9.19 -3.80
C ARG A 156 -2.10 9.29 -3.53
N ASN A 157 -2.92 8.95 -4.51
CA ASN A 157 -4.38 8.96 -4.40
C ASN A 157 -4.94 8.09 -3.27
N THR A 158 -4.23 7.01 -2.90
CA THR A 158 -4.65 6.08 -1.84
C THR A 158 -3.52 5.75 -0.85
N SER A 159 -2.56 6.65 -0.70
CA SER A 159 -1.41 6.43 0.18
C SER A 159 -1.02 7.69 0.95
N MET A 160 -0.82 7.52 2.25
CA MET A 160 -0.36 8.57 3.14
C MET A 160 0.52 8.01 4.25
N VAL A 161 1.29 8.90 4.87
CA VAL A 161 2.09 8.62 6.07
C VAL A 161 1.63 9.51 7.21
N ILE A 162 1.64 8.93 8.42
CA ILE A 162 1.55 9.61 9.70
C ILE A 162 2.90 9.43 10.39
N TYR A 163 3.54 10.54 10.75
CA TYR A 163 4.78 10.53 11.51
C TYR A 163 4.44 10.37 12.99
N GLU A 164 4.19 9.12 13.39
CA GLU A 164 3.66 8.77 14.71
C GLU A 164 4.65 9.12 15.83
N SER A 165 5.96 9.09 15.57
CA SER A 165 6.98 9.64 16.48
C SER A 165 6.74 11.12 16.77
N THR A 166 6.53 11.94 15.74
CA THR A 166 6.21 13.36 15.88
C THR A 166 4.91 13.58 16.64
N VAL A 167 3.85 12.80 16.35
CA VAL A 167 2.57 12.87 17.07
C VAL A 167 2.76 12.57 18.56
N ARG A 168 3.51 11.52 18.90
CA ARG A 168 3.80 11.13 20.29
C ARG A 168 4.59 12.20 21.02
N ASP A 169 5.58 12.80 20.38
CA ASP A 169 6.36 13.86 20.97
C ASP A 169 5.52 15.10 21.29
N LEU A 170 4.56 15.44 20.43
CA LEU A 170 3.63 16.54 20.67
C LEU A 170 2.66 16.23 21.81
N VAL A 171 2.11 15.02 21.84
CA VAL A 171 1.22 14.58 22.93
C VAL A 171 1.98 14.58 24.26
N ALA A 172 3.22 14.09 24.30
CA ALA A 172 4.05 14.11 25.50
C ALA A 172 4.36 15.53 26.01
N LYS A 173 4.40 16.52 25.12
CA LYS A 173 4.60 17.94 25.43
C LYS A 173 3.30 18.68 25.78
N SER A 174 2.13 18.04 25.63
CA SER A 174 0.82 18.66 25.82
C SER A 174 0.04 18.07 26.99
N GLY A 175 -0.66 18.93 27.74
CA GLY A 175 -1.63 18.50 28.77
C GLY A 175 -3.07 18.43 28.27
N GLN A 176 -3.32 18.68 26.98
CA GLN A 176 -4.67 18.89 26.42
C GLN A 176 -5.08 17.89 25.33
N ILE A 177 -4.12 17.14 24.76
CA ILE A 177 -4.35 16.18 23.69
C ILE A 177 -3.79 14.81 24.07
N THR A 178 -4.30 13.77 23.44
CA THR A 178 -3.96 12.35 23.65
C THR A 178 -3.68 11.67 22.31
N LEU A 179 -3.11 10.45 22.33
CA LEU A 179 -2.89 9.62 21.13
C LEU A 179 -4.19 9.08 20.49
N SER A 180 -5.35 9.51 20.99
CA SER A 180 -6.66 9.08 20.49
C SER A 180 -7.49 10.23 19.93
N ASP A 181 -7.04 11.48 20.12
CA ASP A 181 -7.65 12.69 19.56
C ASP A 181 -7.21 12.91 18.11
#